data_AF-A0A2V8Z2V5-F1
#
_entry.id   AF-A0A2V8Z2V5-F1
#
_cell.length_a   1.000
_cell.length_b   1.000
_cell.length_c   1.000
_cell.angle_alpha   90.00
_cell.angle_beta   90.00
_cell.angle_gamma   90.00
#
_symmetry.space_group_name_H-M   'P 1'
#
loop_
_entity.id
_entity.type
_entity.pdbx_description
1 polymer ?
#
loop_
_entity_poly.entity_id
_entity_poly.type
_entity_poly.pdbx_seq_one_letter_code
_entity_poly.pdbx_strand_id
1 'polypeptide(L)'
;MWIAVAALLFSPARARAVRHRATHLIKPDFLQDPQDAQEKEQERREREQEAREREQERRERAQEKVERLEELYDDGREALDEDRYEKAEAKFDQLAQLNGPQTDAALYWKAYAENRLGKREAALTTLADMKKRFSQSRWLKDASALELEVKQSTGQPVKPADQSDEELKMLAIQGLMNSDPERAMPLLEKVINGSGSPREKSRALFVLAQSGSAQGREIIGRIAKGQSNPELQREAIKYLGLFGGAQSRQIMAEVYATNADPSVKRAILRAYMLGGDKERLFAAAKSEKDESLRREAIRQLGLVHGVSELEQLYQAETSTDLRREILQAFFLAGESGKLVQAAQSEKDPELRRVAIRNLGLIHSDDSGKALQAIYARETDRSLKEEVLNAYFLQGNAAALVGIARNEKDPELKKTAVSKLSLMHSKEATDYLMELLQK
;
A
#
# COMPACT_ATOMS: atom_id res chain seq x y z
N MET A 1 -41.19 53.61 -36.22
CA MET A 1 -40.31 54.06 -37.33
C MET A 1 -40.22 52.92 -38.33
N TRP A 2 -40.37 53.19 -39.63
CA TRP A 2 -40.26 52.31 -40.82
C TRP A 2 -39.81 50.84 -40.63
N ILE A 3 -40.58 49.80 -41.01
CA ILE A 3 -40.91 49.31 -42.39
C ILE A 3 -39.67 48.62 -43.03
N ALA A 4 -39.74 47.41 -43.64
CA ALA A 4 -40.84 46.68 -44.29
C ALA A 4 -40.85 45.14 -44.08
N VAL A 5 -41.95 44.49 -44.51
CA VAL A 5 -42.06 43.04 -44.77
C VAL A 5 -42.81 42.81 -46.11
N ALA A 6 -42.24 41.96 -46.97
CA ALA A 6 -42.82 41.17 -48.08
C ALA A 6 -43.62 41.81 -49.27
N ALA A 7 -43.37 41.23 -50.46
CA ALA A 7 -44.21 41.21 -51.69
C ALA A 7 -44.46 42.57 -52.41
N LEU A 8 -44.75 42.70 -53.72
CA LEU A 8 -45.26 41.86 -54.84
C LEU A 8 -44.51 42.30 -56.17
N LEU A 9 -44.67 41.83 -57.43
CA LEU A 9 -45.43 40.78 -58.17
C LEU A 9 -44.82 40.59 -59.60
N PHE A 10 -45.45 39.75 -60.46
CA PHE A 10 -45.30 39.60 -61.93
C PHE A 10 -44.01 38.93 -62.50
N SER A 11 -44.04 38.17 -63.62
CA SER A 11 -45.12 37.88 -64.59
C SER A 11 -44.98 36.46 -65.22
N PRO A 12 -46.01 35.90 -65.91
CA PRO A 12 -46.02 34.50 -66.35
C PRO A 12 -45.66 34.25 -67.83
N ALA A 13 -45.23 33.03 -68.17
CA ALA A 13 -45.12 32.52 -69.54
C ALA A 13 -45.46 31.01 -69.64
N ARG A 14 -45.92 30.53 -70.80
CA ARG A 14 -46.43 29.16 -71.00
C ARG A 14 -45.46 28.23 -71.74
N ALA A 15 -45.39 27.00 -71.24
CA ALA A 15 -45.32 25.72 -71.97
C ALA A 15 -44.33 25.52 -73.13
N ARG A 16 -43.42 24.54 -72.94
CA ARG A 16 -43.38 23.34 -73.81
C ARG A 16 -42.83 22.14 -73.05
N ALA A 17 -43.45 20.97 -73.23
CA ALA A 17 -42.91 19.69 -72.77
C ALA A 17 -41.97 19.10 -73.82
N VAL A 18 -41.07 18.18 -73.42
CA VAL A 18 -40.77 16.92 -74.15
C VAL A 18 -39.69 16.08 -73.42
N ARG A 19 -39.88 14.75 -73.46
CA ARG A 19 -38.94 13.64 -73.13
C ARG A 19 -38.49 13.42 -71.68
N HIS A 20 -38.85 12.24 -71.19
CA HIS A 20 -38.23 11.57 -70.04
C HIS A 20 -36.73 11.32 -70.26
N ARG A 21 -35.96 11.42 -69.18
CA ARG A 21 -34.89 10.46 -68.85
C ARG A 21 -35.14 10.02 -67.42
N ALA A 22 -35.04 8.71 -67.16
CA ALA A 22 -35.19 8.17 -65.82
C ALA A 22 -33.91 8.42 -65.01
N THR A 23 -33.96 9.32 -64.05
CA THR A 23 -32.98 9.40 -62.96
C THR A 23 -33.50 8.56 -61.80
N HIS A 24 -32.79 7.49 -61.45
CA HIS A 24 -33.07 6.76 -60.22
C HIS A 24 -32.88 7.69 -59.03
N LEU A 25 -33.95 7.91 -58.26
CA LEU A 25 -33.86 8.48 -56.92
C LEU A 25 -33.27 7.41 -55.99
N ILE A 26 -31.94 7.30 -56.01
CA ILE A 26 -31.20 6.62 -54.96
C ILE A 26 -31.38 7.47 -53.70
N LYS A 27 -32.32 7.06 -52.84
CA LYS A 27 -32.25 7.44 -51.43
C LYS A 27 -30.98 6.81 -50.87
N PRO A 28 -30.09 7.56 -50.20
CA PRO A 28 -29.11 6.93 -49.33
C PRO A 28 -29.86 6.39 -48.11
N ASP A 29 -30.10 5.08 -48.07
CA ASP A 29 -30.58 4.42 -46.86
C ASP A 29 -29.46 4.46 -45.81
N PHE A 30 -29.46 5.52 -44.99
CA PHE A 30 -28.69 5.60 -43.76
C PHE A 30 -29.33 4.74 -42.66
N LEU A 31 -29.58 3.47 -42.99
CA LEU A 31 -29.65 2.40 -42.00
C LEU A 31 -28.20 2.09 -41.64
N GLN A 32 -27.71 2.66 -40.54
CA GLN A 32 -26.54 2.09 -39.87
C GLN A 32 -26.91 0.67 -39.48
N ASP A 33 -26.21 -0.32 -40.02
CA ASP A 33 -26.52 -1.72 -39.72
C ASP A 33 -26.35 -1.95 -38.20
N PRO A 34 -27.32 -2.58 -37.51
CA PRO A 34 -27.18 -2.92 -36.10
C PRO A 34 -25.90 -3.69 -35.77
N GLN A 35 -25.36 -4.46 -36.73
CA GLN A 35 -24.07 -5.15 -36.60
C GLN A 35 -22.90 -4.17 -36.57
N ASP A 36 -22.87 -3.23 -37.53
CA ASP A 36 -21.90 -2.12 -37.61
C ASP A 36 -21.84 -1.27 -36.32
N ALA A 37 -22.98 -1.14 -35.62
CA ALA A 37 -23.09 -0.42 -34.36
C ALA A 37 -22.62 -1.26 -33.15
N GLN A 38 -22.92 -2.56 -33.14
CA GLN A 38 -22.46 -3.50 -32.10
C GLN A 38 -20.95 -3.71 -32.15
N GLU A 39 -20.38 -3.86 -33.34
CA GLU A 39 -18.93 -4.08 -33.54
C GLU A 39 -18.12 -2.87 -33.07
N LYS A 40 -18.57 -1.64 -33.35
CA LYS A 40 -17.92 -0.40 -32.87
C LYS A 40 -18.10 -0.16 -31.36
N GLU A 41 -19.22 -0.59 -30.78
CA GLU A 41 -19.41 -0.60 -29.32
C GLU A 41 -18.48 -1.63 -28.65
N GLN A 42 -18.26 -2.79 -29.28
CA GLN A 42 -17.30 -3.80 -28.81
C GLN A 42 -15.86 -3.30 -28.94
N GLU A 43 -15.42 -2.77 -30.09
CA GLU A 43 -14.09 -2.15 -30.23
C GLU A 43 -13.83 -1.08 -29.16
N ARG A 44 -14.83 -0.25 -28.84
CA ARG A 44 -14.66 0.79 -27.82
C ARG A 44 -14.45 0.17 -26.44
N ARG A 45 -15.22 -0.88 -26.08
CA ARG A 45 -15.05 -1.61 -24.81
C ARG A 45 -13.69 -2.30 -24.71
N GLU A 46 -13.23 -2.94 -25.78
CA GLU A 46 -11.92 -3.57 -25.83
C GLU A 46 -10.80 -2.54 -25.65
N ARG A 47 -10.89 -1.37 -26.32
CA ARG A 47 -9.93 -0.27 -26.13
C ARG A 47 -10.01 0.38 -24.74
N GLU A 48 -11.22 0.51 -24.16
CA GLU A 48 -11.41 0.99 -22.79
C GLU A 48 -10.82 0.00 -21.76
N GLN A 49 -10.93 -1.31 -22.00
CA GLN A 49 -10.33 -2.35 -21.16
C GLN A 49 -8.81 -2.36 -21.31
N GLU A 50 -8.28 -2.41 -22.53
CA GLU A 50 -6.82 -2.37 -22.81
C GLU A 50 -6.19 -1.08 -22.25
N ALA A 51 -6.91 0.04 -22.21
CA ALA A 51 -6.47 1.26 -21.54
C ALA A 51 -6.39 1.12 -20.01
N ARG A 52 -7.39 0.49 -19.37
CA ARG A 52 -7.38 0.20 -17.91
C ARG A 52 -6.26 -0.78 -17.55
N GLU A 53 -6.09 -1.85 -18.33
CA GLU A 53 -5.02 -2.84 -18.13
C GLU A 53 -3.63 -2.21 -18.23
N ARG A 54 -3.39 -1.33 -19.21
CA ARG A 54 -2.13 -0.57 -19.31
C ARG A 54 -1.95 0.47 -18.20
N GLU A 55 -3.03 1.02 -17.63
CA GLU A 55 -2.91 1.88 -16.45
C GLU A 55 -2.59 1.05 -15.19
N GLN A 56 -3.24 -0.10 -15.02
CA GLN A 56 -2.98 -1.05 -13.94
C GLN A 56 -1.53 -1.57 -13.99
N GLU A 57 -1.05 -2.04 -15.15
CA GLU A 57 0.34 -2.48 -15.36
C GLU A 57 1.35 -1.38 -15.00
N ARG A 58 1.02 -0.10 -15.28
CA ARG A 58 1.85 1.05 -14.87
C ARG A 58 1.81 1.32 -13.37
N ARG A 59 0.64 1.19 -12.72
CA ARG A 59 0.48 1.31 -11.26
C ARG A 59 1.25 0.18 -10.55
N GLU A 60 1.13 -1.05 -11.04
CA GLU A 60 1.83 -2.24 -10.54
C GLU A 60 3.34 -2.08 -10.67
N ARG A 61 3.89 -1.77 -11.87
CA ARG A 61 5.33 -1.50 -12.04
C ARG A 61 5.86 -0.35 -11.20
N ALA A 62 5.05 0.68 -10.94
CA ALA A 62 5.41 1.77 -10.04
C ALA A 62 5.45 1.31 -8.57
N GLN A 63 4.51 0.43 -8.17
CA GLN A 63 4.48 -0.18 -6.85
C GLN A 63 5.64 -1.17 -6.65
N GLU A 64 5.89 -2.09 -7.59
CA GLU A 64 7.05 -3.00 -7.61
C GLU A 64 8.37 -2.22 -7.41
N LYS A 65 8.51 -1.06 -8.07
CA LYS A 65 9.69 -0.20 -7.89
C LYS A 65 9.79 0.38 -6.48
N VAL A 66 8.66 0.77 -5.87
CA VAL A 66 8.65 1.29 -4.48
C VAL A 66 8.96 0.17 -3.50
N GLU A 67 8.33 -0.99 -3.65
CA GLU A 67 8.56 -2.18 -2.84
C GLU A 67 10.02 -2.64 -2.93
N ARG A 68 10.62 -2.61 -4.12
CA ARG A 68 12.05 -2.93 -4.30
C ARG A 68 13.00 -1.91 -3.66
N LEU A 69 12.61 -0.64 -3.54
CA LEU A 69 13.38 0.37 -2.82
C LEU A 69 13.28 0.17 -1.29
N GLU A 70 12.09 -0.16 -0.78
CA GLU A 70 11.83 -0.45 0.64
C GLU A 70 12.56 -1.76 1.04
N GLU A 71 12.45 -2.83 0.25
CA GLU A 71 13.21 -4.10 0.40
C GLU A 71 14.73 -3.89 0.48
N LEU A 72 15.32 -3.12 -0.44
CA LEU A 72 16.77 -2.86 -0.44
C LEU A 72 17.24 -2.01 0.75
N TYR A 73 16.37 -1.14 1.28
CA TYR A 73 16.66 -0.38 2.49
C TYR A 73 16.62 -1.29 3.73
N ASP A 74 15.57 -2.09 3.85
CA ASP A 74 15.31 -2.95 5.00
C ASP A 74 16.31 -4.12 5.08
N ASP A 75 16.63 -4.79 3.96
CA ASP A 75 17.71 -5.79 3.87
C ASP A 75 19.08 -5.21 4.26
N GLY A 76 19.32 -3.93 3.92
CA GLY A 76 20.53 -3.20 4.28
C GLY A 76 20.56 -2.84 5.77
N ARG A 77 19.42 -2.46 6.35
CA ARG A 77 19.29 -2.18 7.78
C ARG A 77 19.42 -3.45 8.62
N GLU A 78 18.76 -4.54 8.22
CA GLU A 78 18.96 -5.88 8.81
C GLU A 78 20.45 -6.27 8.77
N ALA A 79 21.10 -6.13 7.61
CA ALA A 79 22.52 -6.45 7.48
C ALA A 79 23.43 -5.63 8.40
N LEU A 80 23.11 -4.36 8.67
CA LEU A 80 23.84 -3.56 9.66
C LEU A 80 23.58 -4.02 11.10
N ASP A 81 22.33 -4.37 11.41
CA ASP A 81 21.93 -4.77 12.75
C ASP A 81 22.41 -6.21 13.08
N GLU A 82 22.64 -7.05 12.06
CA GLU A 82 23.33 -8.36 12.10
C GLU A 82 24.87 -8.29 12.04
N ASP A 83 25.49 -7.10 12.05
CA ASP A 83 26.94 -6.90 11.89
C ASP A 83 27.54 -7.40 10.54
N ARG A 84 26.71 -7.63 9.51
CA ARG A 84 27.10 -8.09 8.16
C ARG A 84 27.40 -6.92 7.22
N TYR A 85 28.44 -6.16 7.53
CA TYR A 85 28.73 -4.88 6.88
C TYR A 85 28.94 -4.97 5.35
N GLU A 86 29.48 -6.05 4.80
CA GLU A 86 29.60 -6.23 3.34
C GLU A 86 28.24 -6.43 2.65
N LYS A 87 27.29 -7.13 3.29
CA LYS A 87 25.90 -7.27 2.80
C LYS A 87 25.23 -5.90 2.82
N ALA A 88 25.43 -5.12 3.88
CA ALA A 88 24.89 -3.77 4.01
C ALA A 88 25.42 -2.83 2.91
N GLU A 89 26.74 -2.75 2.74
CA GLU A 89 27.40 -1.93 1.70
C GLU A 89 26.83 -2.24 0.30
N ALA A 90 26.73 -3.52 -0.05
CA ALA A 90 26.21 -3.94 -1.35
C ALA A 90 24.71 -3.59 -1.54
N LYS A 91 23.89 -3.72 -0.50
CA LYS A 91 22.45 -3.36 -0.54
C LYS A 91 22.25 -1.85 -0.66
N PHE A 92 22.98 -1.06 0.11
CA PHE A 92 22.89 0.40 0.05
C PHE A 92 23.51 0.99 -1.22
N ASP A 93 24.54 0.37 -1.80
CA ASP A 93 25.05 0.77 -3.11
C ASP A 93 24.00 0.53 -4.22
N GLN A 94 23.36 -0.65 -4.25
CA GLN A 94 22.24 -0.93 -5.18
C GLN A 94 21.10 0.09 -5.00
N LEU A 95 20.72 0.41 -3.77
CA LEU A 95 19.69 1.41 -3.49
C LEU A 95 20.09 2.82 -3.96
N ALA A 96 21.36 3.21 -3.79
CA ALA A 96 21.87 4.50 -4.25
C ALA A 96 21.99 4.60 -5.78
N GLN A 97 22.24 3.48 -6.48
CA GLN A 97 22.22 3.40 -7.94
C GLN A 97 20.81 3.58 -8.54
N LEU A 98 19.76 3.12 -7.83
CA LEU A 98 18.36 3.28 -8.28
C LEU A 98 17.85 4.74 -8.24
N ASN A 99 18.61 5.67 -7.64
CA ASN A 99 18.31 7.11 -7.54
C ASN A 99 16.88 7.39 -7.01
N GLY A 100 16.43 6.61 -6.02
CA GLY A 100 15.15 6.77 -5.34
C GLY A 100 15.15 7.87 -4.26
N PRO A 101 14.00 8.13 -3.61
CA PRO A 101 13.88 9.16 -2.57
C PRO A 101 14.72 8.90 -1.31
N GLN A 102 15.22 7.66 -1.11
CA GLN A 102 16.11 7.27 0.00
C GLN A 102 17.61 7.34 -0.36
N THR A 103 18.00 7.88 -1.52
CA THR A 103 19.39 7.82 -2.00
C THR A 103 20.38 8.50 -1.05
N ASP A 104 19.99 9.57 -0.36
CA ASP A 104 20.82 10.25 0.63
C ASP A 104 21.06 9.38 1.88
N ALA A 105 20.01 8.71 2.37
CA ALA A 105 20.08 7.72 3.44
C ALA A 105 20.92 6.51 3.04
N ALA A 106 20.80 6.04 1.78
CA ALA A 106 21.57 4.93 1.26
C ALA A 106 23.07 5.25 1.20
N LEU A 107 23.45 6.44 0.72
CA LEU A 107 24.85 6.87 0.74
C LEU A 107 25.39 7.02 2.17
N TYR A 108 24.59 7.55 3.12
CA TYR A 108 24.98 7.58 4.53
C TYR A 108 25.26 6.18 5.10
N TRP A 109 24.32 5.25 4.90
CA TRP A 109 24.46 3.89 5.43
C TRP A 109 25.55 3.07 4.73
N LYS A 110 25.77 3.29 3.43
CA LYS A 110 26.92 2.75 2.69
C LYS A 110 28.23 3.25 3.30
N ALA A 111 28.38 4.57 3.51
CA ALA A 111 29.58 5.13 4.13
C ALA A 111 29.80 4.63 5.57
N TYR A 112 28.71 4.37 6.31
CA TYR A 112 28.79 3.75 7.63
C TYR A 112 29.32 2.31 7.54
N ALA A 113 28.80 1.48 6.64
CA ALA A 113 29.32 0.13 6.40
C ALA A 113 30.79 0.13 5.95
N GLU A 114 31.15 1.01 5.00
CA GLU A 114 32.52 1.20 4.52
C GLU A 114 33.48 1.57 5.68
N ASN A 115 33.08 2.47 6.58
CA ASN A 115 33.85 2.81 7.78
C ASN A 115 34.03 1.62 8.73
N ARG A 116 32.95 0.87 9.02
CA ARG A 116 33.00 -0.31 9.91
C ARG A 116 33.95 -1.39 9.37
N LEU A 117 34.05 -1.52 8.05
CA LEU A 117 34.99 -2.38 7.33
C LEU A 117 36.42 -1.82 7.19
N GLY A 118 36.71 -0.63 7.73
CA GLY A 118 38.02 0.02 7.59
C GLY A 118 38.29 0.64 6.21
N LYS A 119 37.31 0.66 5.30
CA LYS A 119 37.40 1.23 3.93
C LYS A 119 37.34 2.77 3.94
N ARG A 120 38.23 3.39 4.72
CA ARG A 120 38.29 4.84 5.02
C ARG A 120 38.11 5.74 3.79
N GLU A 121 38.91 5.53 2.75
CA GLU A 121 38.85 6.37 1.54
C GLU A 121 37.56 6.19 0.72
N ALA A 122 36.94 5.00 0.78
CA ALA A 122 35.64 4.75 0.18
C ALA A 122 34.54 5.50 0.95
N ALA A 123 34.52 5.36 2.28
CA ALA A 123 33.60 6.09 3.16
C ALA A 123 33.69 7.62 2.98
N LEU A 124 34.90 8.19 2.90
CA LEU A 124 35.10 9.62 2.62
C LEU A 124 34.59 10.01 1.23
N THR A 125 34.79 9.16 0.22
CA THR A 125 34.29 9.40 -1.15
C THR A 125 32.76 9.36 -1.20
N THR A 126 32.14 8.37 -0.58
CA THR A 126 30.68 8.23 -0.48
C THR A 126 30.05 9.41 0.28
N LEU A 127 30.67 9.87 1.37
CA LEU A 127 30.22 11.05 2.12
C LEU A 127 30.38 12.35 1.32
N ALA A 128 31.46 12.49 0.54
CA ALA A 128 31.66 13.65 -0.33
C ALA A 128 30.62 13.71 -1.46
N ASP A 129 30.32 12.58 -2.10
CA ASP A 129 29.28 12.49 -3.13
C ASP A 129 27.89 12.78 -2.55
N MET A 130 27.57 12.22 -1.38
CA MET A 130 26.34 12.50 -0.65
C MET A 130 26.15 14.00 -0.38
N LYS A 131 27.16 14.67 0.18
CA LYS A 131 27.11 16.11 0.50
C LYS A 131 27.01 16.99 -0.74
N LYS A 132 27.60 16.54 -1.86
CA LYS A 132 27.52 17.21 -3.17
C LYS A 132 26.16 17.05 -3.84
N ARG A 133 25.56 15.85 -3.80
CA ARG A 133 24.25 15.54 -4.42
C ARG A 133 23.07 16.03 -3.59
N PHE A 134 23.18 16.01 -2.26
CA PHE A 134 22.07 16.25 -1.33
C PHE A 134 22.41 17.32 -0.29
N SER A 135 22.75 18.53 -0.76
CA SER A 135 23.13 19.70 0.05
C SER A 135 22.05 20.25 0.99
N GLN A 136 20.83 19.70 0.94
CA GLN A 136 19.73 19.98 1.88
C GLN A 136 19.26 18.72 2.66
N SER A 137 20.00 17.61 2.61
CA SER A 137 19.61 16.37 3.32
C SER A 137 19.58 16.55 4.84
N ARG A 138 18.57 15.97 5.47
CA ARG A 138 18.45 15.90 6.94
C ARG A 138 19.49 14.99 7.59
N TRP A 139 20.23 14.20 6.81
CA TRP A 139 21.36 13.37 7.27
C TRP A 139 22.70 14.12 7.32
N LEU A 140 22.80 15.36 6.79
CA LEU A 140 24.09 16.07 6.68
C LEU A 140 24.83 16.26 8.02
N LYS A 141 24.10 16.33 9.14
CA LYS A 141 24.65 16.37 10.49
C LYS A 141 25.36 15.05 10.85
N ASP A 142 24.67 13.92 10.70
CA ASP A 142 25.22 12.59 10.97
C ASP A 142 26.35 12.23 9.99
N ALA A 143 26.20 12.57 8.71
CA ALA A 143 27.24 12.44 7.69
C ALA A 143 28.48 13.30 7.97
N SER A 144 28.38 14.35 8.81
CA SER A 144 29.53 15.17 9.22
C SER A 144 30.16 14.69 10.53
N ALA A 145 29.37 14.06 11.42
CA ALA A 145 29.92 13.32 12.55
C ALA A 145 30.71 12.09 12.07
N LEU A 146 30.14 11.30 11.15
CA LEU A 146 30.78 10.13 10.56
C LEU A 146 32.04 10.49 9.74
N GLU A 147 32.04 11.60 9.00
CA GLU A 147 33.27 12.06 8.30
C GLU A 147 34.41 12.39 9.28
N LEU A 148 34.09 12.94 10.47
CA LEU A 148 35.09 13.21 11.50
C LEU A 148 35.61 11.92 12.14
N GLU A 149 34.72 10.96 12.42
CA GLU A 149 35.05 9.62 12.91
C GLU A 149 35.97 8.87 11.92
N VAL A 150 35.60 8.82 10.64
CA VAL A 150 36.39 8.22 9.54
C VAL A 150 37.75 8.90 9.39
N LYS A 151 37.86 10.22 9.65
CA LYS A 151 39.13 10.95 9.63
C LYS A 151 40.01 10.67 10.85
N GLN A 152 39.42 10.34 11.99
CA GLN A 152 40.11 9.99 13.24
C GLN A 152 40.45 8.50 13.33
N SER A 153 39.74 7.62 12.63
CA SER A 153 39.98 6.18 12.64
C SER A 153 41.32 5.82 12.00
N THR A 154 41.99 4.80 12.55
CA THR A 154 43.32 4.33 12.12
C THR A 154 43.29 3.43 10.88
N GLY A 155 42.15 3.35 10.18
CA GLY A 155 41.96 2.45 9.05
C GLY A 155 41.81 0.96 9.41
N GLN A 156 41.78 0.62 10.70
CA GLN A 156 41.42 -0.73 11.15
C GLN A 156 39.88 -0.87 11.18
N PRO A 157 39.32 -2.05 10.83
CA PRO A 157 37.92 -2.34 11.11
C PRO A 157 37.59 -2.17 12.59
N VAL A 158 36.36 -1.73 12.88
CA VAL A 158 35.88 -1.54 14.26
C VAL A 158 35.83 -2.89 14.97
N LYS A 159 36.38 -2.95 16.18
CA LYS A 159 36.57 -4.20 16.93
C LYS A 159 35.32 -4.51 17.76
N PRO A 160 35.05 -5.80 18.06
CA PRO A 160 33.99 -6.18 18.99
C PRO A 160 34.11 -5.53 20.39
N ALA A 161 35.33 -5.15 20.80
CA ALA A 161 35.57 -4.40 22.03
C ALA A 161 34.90 -3.00 21.99
N ASP A 162 35.03 -2.28 20.87
CA ASP A 162 34.46 -0.93 20.70
C ASP A 162 32.92 -0.99 20.77
N GLN A 163 32.32 -2.08 20.26
CA GLN A 163 30.88 -2.35 20.38
C GLN A 163 30.48 -2.71 21.81
N SER A 164 31.32 -3.45 22.55
CA SER A 164 31.06 -3.74 23.96
C SER A 164 31.09 -2.49 24.84
N ASP A 165 31.89 -1.47 24.47
CA ASP A 165 31.88 -0.16 25.12
C ASP A 165 30.60 0.66 24.82
N GLU A 166 30.07 0.62 23.58
CA GLU A 166 28.74 1.20 23.28
C GLU A 166 27.64 0.55 24.15
N GLU A 167 27.65 -0.78 24.28
CA GLU A 167 26.63 -1.49 25.05
C GLU A 167 26.78 -1.30 26.56
N LEU A 168 28.00 -1.27 27.08
CA LEU A 168 28.30 -0.97 28.48
C LEU A 168 27.89 0.47 28.85
N LYS A 169 28.17 1.43 27.97
CA LYS A 169 27.75 2.84 28.10
C LYS A 169 26.23 2.97 28.12
N MET A 170 25.52 2.27 27.23
CA MET A 170 24.05 2.28 27.22
C MET A 170 23.44 1.55 28.42
N LEU A 171 24.08 0.48 28.92
CA LEU A 171 23.68 -0.20 30.16
C LEU A 171 23.88 0.72 31.38
N ALA A 172 25.00 1.45 31.46
CA ALA A 172 25.25 2.41 32.53
C ALA A 172 24.24 3.57 32.52
N ILE A 173 23.87 4.10 31.35
CA ILE A 173 22.83 5.13 31.22
C ILE A 173 21.45 4.55 31.61
N GLN A 174 21.14 3.31 31.25
CA GLN A 174 19.89 2.65 31.67
C GLN A 174 19.86 2.38 33.19
N GLY A 175 21.00 2.07 33.81
CA GLY A 175 21.15 2.01 35.26
C GLY A 175 20.87 3.36 35.92
N LEU A 176 21.46 4.44 35.39
CA LEU A 176 21.20 5.80 35.86
C LEU A 176 19.73 6.21 35.67
N MET A 177 19.07 5.83 34.58
CA MET A 177 17.62 6.08 34.40
C MET A 177 16.74 5.44 35.49
N ASN A 178 17.22 4.40 36.18
CA ASN A 178 16.52 3.77 37.30
C ASN A 178 16.88 4.39 38.67
N SER A 179 18.04 5.03 38.81
CA SER A 179 18.54 5.55 40.10
C SER A 179 18.58 7.08 40.24
N ASP A 180 18.85 7.79 39.14
CA ASP A 180 18.95 9.25 39.03
C ASP A 180 18.54 9.69 37.60
N PRO A 181 17.22 9.79 37.32
CA PRO A 181 16.73 10.18 36.01
C PRO A 181 17.18 11.59 35.60
N GLU A 182 17.30 12.51 36.56
CA GLU A 182 17.66 13.91 36.29
C GLU A 182 19.06 14.05 35.66
N ARG A 183 20.02 13.20 36.06
CA ARG A 183 21.34 13.12 35.41
C ARG A 183 21.33 12.30 34.12
N ALA A 184 20.50 11.27 34.03
CA ALA A 184 20.46 10.39 32.87
C ALA A 184 19.82 11.04 31.63
N MET A 185 18.77 11.86 31.81
CA MET A 185 18.03 12.50 30.73
C MET A 185 18.89 13.42 29.82
N PRO A 186 19.74 14.33 30.35
CA PRO A 186 20.68 15.11 29.54
C PRO A 186 21.74 14.25 28.81
N LEU A 187 22.13 13.10 29.36
CA LEU A 187 23.08 12.19 28.72
C LEU A 187 22.45 11.50 27.51
N LEU A 188 21.19 11.06 27.63
CA LEU A 188 20.42 10.50 26.50
C LEU A 188 20.21 11.54 25.39
N GLU A 189 19.84 12.77 25.73
CA GLU A 189 19.71 13.85 24.73
C GLU A 189 21.05 14.17 24.04
N LYS A 190 22.17 14.11 24.78
CA LYS A 190 23.52 14.29 24.24
C LYS A 190 23.94 13.16 23.30
N VAL A 191 23.58 11.90 23.58
CA VAL A 191 23.84 10.76 22.67
C VAL A 191 23.07 10.96 21.36
N ILE A 192 21.77 11.25 21.44
CA ILE A 192 20.90 11.44 20.27
C ILE A 192 21.36 12.62 19.40
N ASN A 193 21.71 13.74 20.03
CA ASN A 193 22.13 14.94 19.29
C ASN A 193 23.60 14.96 18.89
N GLY A 194 24.43 14.04 19.38
CA GLY A 194 25.88 14.04 19.22
C GLY A 194 26.40 13.15 18.09
N SER A 195 27.67 12.75 18.23
CA SER A 195 28.37 11.83 17.32
C SER A 195 28.19 10.35 17.69
N GLY A 196 27.16 10.00 18.47
CA GLY A 196 26.88 8.60 18.80
C GLY A 196 26.50 7.77 17.57
N SER A 197 26.75 6.46 17.63
CA SER A 197 26.43 5.54 16.53
C SER A 197 24.92 5.50 16.29
N PRO A 198 24.43 5.11 15.09
CA PRO A 198 23.00 4.97 14.86
C PRO A 198 22.32 3.97 15.81
N ARG A 199 23.05 2.91 16.22
CA ARG A 199 22.62 1.92 17.24
C ARG A 199 22.51 2.57 18.62
N GLU A 200 23.50 3.37 19.04
CA GLU A 200 23.40 4.16 20.28
C GLU A 200 22.21 5.14 20.26
N LYS A 201 22.04 5.88 19.16
CA LYS A 201 21.00 6.91 19.02
C LYS A 201 19.60 6.30 19.07
N SER A 202 19.39 5.16 18.40
CA SER A 202 18.13 4.41 18.46
C SER A 202 17.87 3.88 19.88
N ARG A 203 18.86 3.23 20.52
CA ARG A 203 18.73 2.70 21.88
C ARG A 203 18.51 3.81 22.92
N ALA A 204 19.14 4.98 22.76
CA ALA A 204 18.90 6.14 23.62
C ALA A 204 17.48 6.72 23.43
N LEU A 205 17.00 6.80 22.19
CA LEU A 205 15.63 7.23 21.89
C LEU A 205 14.58 6.26 22.48
N PHE A 206 14.85 4.95 22.47
CA PHE A 206 14.02 3.94 23.10
C PHE A 206 13.95 4.13 24.62
N VAL A 207 15.10 4.32 25.28
CA VAL A 207 15.15 4.54 26.74
C VAL A 207 14.45 5.85 27.14
N LEU A 208 14.58 6.92 26.36
CA LEU A 208 13.78 8.14 26.56
C LEU A 208 12.28 7.86 26.49
N ALA A 209 11.83 7.08 25.51
CA ALA A 209 10.42 6.79 25.32
C ALA A 209 9.84 5.90 26.44
N GLN A 210 10.57 4.85 26.80
CA GLN A 210 10.25 3.95 27.91
C GLN A 210 10.17 4.70 29.25
N SER A 211 10.94 5.77 29.44
CA SER A 211 10.89 6.58 30.68
C SER A 211 9.53 7.22 30.95
N GLY A 212 8.72 7.48 29.91
CA GLY A 212 7.46 8.21 30.02
C GLY A 212 7.56 9.64 30.58
N SER A 213 8.77 10.18 30.79
CA SER A 213 9.01 11.47 31.44
C SER A 213 8.54 12.66 30.57
N ALA A 214 8.22 13.80 31.20
CA ALA A 214 7.77 15.00 30.47
C ALA A 214 8.84 15.52 29.50
N GLN A 215 10.09 15.63 29.96
CA GLN A 215 11.24 15.99 29.14
C GLN A 215 11.49 14.95 28.02
N GLY A 216 11.32 13.66 28.29
CA GLY A 216 11.44 12.60 27.28
C GLY A 216 10.42 12.77 26.15
N ARG A 217 9.15 12.98 26.50
CA ARG A 217 8.07 13.28 25.54
C ARG A 217 8.36 14.53 24.72
N GLU A 218 8.97 15.56 25.31
CA GLU A 218 9.36 16.78 24.59
C GLU A 218 10.50 16.53 23.59
N ILE A 219 11.58 15.83 24.00
CA ILE A 219 12.71 15.47 23.12
C ILE A 219 12.21 14.62 21.93
N ILE A 220 11.42 13.58 22.21
CA ILE A 220 10.83 12.71 21.18
C ILE A 220 9.88 13.51 20.28
N GLY A 221 9.11 14.44 20.85
CA GLY A 221 8.23 15.33 20.09
C GLY A 221 8.98 16.27 19.14
N ARG A 222 10.12 16.83 19.56
CA ARG A 222 11.02 17.61 18.70
C ARG A 222 11.56 16.76 17.54
N ILE A 223 11.96 15.52 17.81
CA ILE A 223 12.47 14.59 16.80
C ILE A 223 11.37 14.18 15.82
N ALA A 224 10.16 13.84 16.30
CA ALA A 224 8.99 13.51 15.48
C ALA A 224 8.55 14.68 14.58
N LYS A 225 8.68 15.94 15.06
CA LYS A 225 8.50 17.17 14.27
C LYS A 225 9.59 17.41 13.21
N GLY A 226 10.58 16.52 13.09
CA GLY A 226 11.58 16.56 12.02
C GLY A 226 12.88 17.30 12.36
N GLN A 227 13.14 17.62 13.64
CA GLN A 227 14.40 18.25 14.08
C GLN A 227 15.62 17.29 14.08
N SER A 228 15.52 16.17 13.36
CA SER A 228 16.56 15.15 13.22
C SER A 228 16.45 14.45 11.86
N ASN A 229 17.34 13.48 11.60
CA ASN A 229 17.31 12.66 10.40
C ASN A 229 15.99 11.86 10.25
N PRO A 230 15.63 11.40 9.04
CA PRO A 230 14.37 10.73 8.77
C PRO A 230 14.17 9.41 9.55
N GLU A 231 15.24 8.70 9.89
CA GLU A 231 15.16 7.44 10.63
C GLU A 231 14.76 7.67 12.08
N LEU A 232 15.47 8.57 12.78
CA LEU A 232 15.12 8.95 14.15
C LEU A 232 13.74 9.60 14.23
N GLN A 233 13.30 10.32 13.18
CA GLN A 233 11.93 10.82 13.08
C GLN A 233 10.90 9.67 13.04
N ARG A 234 11.11 8.65 12.19
CA ARG A 234 10.21 7.47 12.09
C ARG A 234 10.15 6.70 13.41
N GLU A 235 11.29 6.43 14.02
CA GLU A 235 11.36 5.67 15.27
C GLU A 235 10.78 6.47 16.45
N ALA A 236 10.96 7.79 16.49
CA ALA A 236 10.26 8.67 17.44
C ALA A 236 8.73 8.62 17.27
N ILE A 237 8.22 8.65 16.05
CA ILE A 237 6.78 8.55 15.75
C ILE A 237 6.23 7.19 16.21
N LYS A 238 6.91 6.08 15.89
CA LYS A 238 6.59 4.73 16.35
C LYS A 238 6.52 4.65 17.88
N TYR A 239 7.47 5.26 18.59
CA TYR A 239 7.49 5.30 20.05
C TYR A 239 6.42 6.23 20.65
N LEU A 240 6.02 7.31 19.97
CA LEU A 240 4.86 8.13 20.37
C LEU A 240 3.53 7.37 20.23
N GLY A 241 3.45 6.38 19.34
CA GLY A 241 2.37 5.40 19.30
C GLY A 241 2.47 4.39 20.44
N LEU A 242 3.56 3.63 20.50
CA LEU A 242 3.75 2.48 21.40
C LEU A 242 3.77 2.82 22.90
N PHE A 243 4.42 3.92 23.29
CA PHE A 243 4.53 4.39 24.68
C PHE A 243 3.68 5.64 24.93
N GLY A 244 2.67 5.85 24.08
CA GLY A 244 1.93 7.11 23.96
C GLY A 244 1.00 7.45 25.12
N GLY A 245 0.85 8.75 25.37
CA GLY A 245 -0.27 9.31 26.13
C GLY A 245 -1.09 10.29 25.29
N ALA A 246 -2.05 10.99 25.90
CA ALA A 246 -2.83 12.04 25.22
C ALA A 246 -1.92 13.11 24.56
N GLN A 247 -0.85 13.53 25.24
CA GLN A 247 0.15 14.44 24.70
C GLN A 247 0.87 13.86 23.46
N SER A 248 1.23 12.59 23.46
CA SER A 248 1.87 11.92 22.32
C SER A 248 0.94 11.87 21.10
N ARG A 249 -0.35 11.58 21.33
CA ARG A 249 -1.40 11.62 20.29
C ARG A 249 -1.68 13.03 19.76
N GLN A 250 -1.52 14.05 20.60
CA GLN A 250 -1.58 15.46 20.18
C GLN A 250 -0.38 15.84 19.31
N ILE A 251 0.84 15.46 19.70
CA ILE A 251 2.07 15.69 18.92
C ILE A 251 1.96 15.02 17.54
N MET A 252 1.54 13.75 17.49
CA MET A 252 1.36 13.05 16.21
C MET A 252 0.29 13.70 15.34
N ALA A 253 -0.81 14.19 15.91
CA ALA A 253 -1.83 14.93 15.16
C ALA A 253 -1.30 16.26 14.60
N GLU A 254 -0.49 16.99 15.37
CA GLU A 254 0.16 18.21 14.93
C GLU A 254 1.13 17.95 13.76
N VAL A 255 1.97 16.92 13.86
CA VAL A 255 2.89 16.53 12.76
C VAL A 255 2.10 16.07 11.53
N TYR A 256 1.03 15.29 11.70
CA TYR A 256 0.20 14.82 10.58
C TYR A 256 -0.49 15.98 9.84
N ALA A 257 -0.97 16.98 10.58
CA ALA A 257 -1.65 18.15 10.01
C ALA A 257 -0.68 19.14 9.33
N THR A 258 0.58 19.22 9.79
CA THR A 258 1.55 20.22 9.32
C THR A 258 2.58 19.69 8.33
N ASN A 259 2.84 18.38 8.29
CA ASN A 259 3.86 17.79 7.42
C ASN A 259 3.26 17.33 6.08
N ALA A 260 3.91 17.72 4.98
CA ALA A 260 3.52 17.36 3.62
C ALA A 260 4.11 16.01 3.13
N ASP A 261 5.08 15.44 3.85
CA ASP A 261 5.77 14.19 3.49
C ASP A 261 4.86 12.95 3.69
N PRO A 262 4.47 12.21 2.63
CA PRO A 262 3.65 11.01 2.75
C PRO A 262 4.33 9.88 3.53
N SER A 263 5.67 9.81 3.56
CA SER A 263 6.40 8.82 4.37
C SER A 263 6.19 9.07 5.86
N VAL A 264 6.26 10.34 6.29
CA VAL A 264 5.99 10.74 7.68
C VAL A 264 4.52 10.53 8.02
N LYS A 265 3.58 10.91 7.15
CA LYS A 265 2.15 10.64 7.37
C LYS A 265 1.86 9.14 7.48
N ARG A 266 2.44 8.29 6.62
CA ARG A 266 2.31 6.82 6.68
C ARG A 266 2.86 6.26 8.00
N ALA A 267 4.04 6.71 8.44
CA ALA A 267 4.59 6.33 9.74
C ALA A 267 3.66 6.69 10.91
N ILE A 268 2.99 7.85 10.85
CA ILE A 268 2.01 8.27 11.85
C ILE A 268 0.74 7.41 11.82
N LEU A 269 0.22 7.04 10.64
CA LEU A 269 -0.92 6.10 10.54
C LEU A 269 -0.59 4.73 11.16
N ARG A 270 0.63 4.21 10.91
CA ARG A 270 1.11 2.98 11.55
C ARG A 270 1.27 3.15 13.07
N ALA A 271 1.71 4.30 13.56
CA ALA A 271 1.77 4.60 14.99
C ALA A 271 0.38 4.76 15.65
N TYR A 272 -0.63 5.25 14.92
CA TYR A 272 -2.02 5.24 15.39
C TYR A 272 -2.59 3.83 15.49
N MET A 273 -2.27 2.92 14.58
CA MET A 273 -2.63 1.49 14.72
C MET A 273 -2.01 0.90 15.99
N LEU A 274 -0.69 1.08 16.19
CA LEU A 274 0.01 0.60 17.39
C LEU A 274 -0.57 1.18 18.70
N GLY A 275 -1.08 2.42 18.66
CA GLY A 275 -1.74 3.09 19.78
C GLY A 275 -3.27 2.90 19.87
N GLY A 276 -3.87 2.07 19.01
CA GLY A 276 -5.33 1.80 18.98
C GLY A 276 -6.22 2.99 18.60
N ASP A 277 -5.68 4.03 17.95
CA ASP A 277 -6.34 5.32 17.73
C ASP A 277 -7.27 5.31 16.49
N LYS A 278 -8.42 4.64 16.64
CA LYS A 278 -9.48 4.55 15.63
C LYS A 278 -9.97 5.91 15.14
N GLU A 279 -10.08 6.88 16.04
CA GLU A 279 -10.57 8.23 15.76
C GLU A 279 -9.68 8.94 14.71
N ARG A 280 -8.36 8.97 14.93
CA ARG A 280 -7.43 9.60 13.99
C ARG A 280 -7.29 8.84 12.67
N LEU A 281 -7.36 7.51 12.72
CA LEU A 281 -7.36 6.67 11.51
C LEU A 281 -8.62 6.91 10.65
N PHE A 282 -9.81 6.98 11.26
CA PHE A 282 -11.06 7.30 10.56
C PHE A 282 -11.09 8.73 10.01
N ALA A 283 -10.57 9.70 10.77
CA ALA A 283 -10.40 11.06 10.27
C ALA A 283 -9.51 11.11 9.02
N ALA A 284 -8.34 10.46 9.06
CA ALA A 284 -7.43 10.37 7.91
C ALA A 284 -8.09 9.67 6.70
N ALA A 285 -8.70 8.50 6.90
CA ALA A 285 -9.40 7.76 5.86
C ALA A 285 -10.53 8.56 5.19
N LYS A 286 -11.16 9.50 5.92
CA LYS A 286 -12.25 10.35 5.43
C LYS A 286 -11.78 11.66 4.78
N SER A 287 -10.66 12.26 5.21
CA SER A 287 -10.29 13.63 4.83
C SER A 287 -8.91 13.83 4.21
N GLU A 288 -8.04 12.82 4.19
CA GLU A 288 -6.72 12.95 3.56
C GLU A 288 -6.84 13.08 2.02
N LYS A 289 -5.99 13.89 1.40
CA LYS A 289 -6.06 14.17 -0.05
C LYS A 289 -5.30 13.15 -0.88
N ASP A 290 -4.30 12.51 -0.30
CA ASP A 290 -3.51 11.45 -0.93
C ASP A 290 -4.23 10.11 -0.79
N GLU A 291 -4.62 9.52 -1.93
CA GLU A 291 -5.38 8.26 -1.96
C GLU A 291 -4.58 7.07 -1.40
N SER A 292 -3.23 7.10 -1.47
CA SER A 292 -2.39 6.06 -0.85
C SER A 292 -2.44 6.14 0.68
N LEU A 293 -2.53 7.36 1.24
CA LEU A 293 -2.71 7.56 2.68
C LEU A 293 -4.15 7.28 3.13
N ARG A 294 -5.16 7.52 2.28
CA ARG A 294 -6.53 7.04 2.53
C ARG A 294 -6.57 5.50 2.60
N ARG A 295 -5.94 4.80 1.63
CA ARG A 295 -5.81 3.34 1.64
C ARG A 295 -5.08 2.82 2.87
N GLU A 296 -3.93 3.42 3.23
CA GLU A 296 -3.22 3.08 4.47
C GLU A 296 -4.12 3.23 5.69
N ALA A 297 -4.82 4.36 5.85
CA ALA A 297 -5.70 4.60 6.99
C ALA A 297 -6.86 3.58 7.07
N ILE A 298 -7.43 3.18 5.93
CA ILE A 298 -8.44 2.11 5.83
C ILE A 298 -7.85 0.76 6.26
N ARG A 299 -6.67 0.39 5.78
CA ARG A 299 -5.97 -0.84 6.15
C ARG A 299 -5.65 -0.90 7.64
N GLN A 300 -5.13 0.20 8.18
CA GLN A 300 -4.84 0.36 9.61
C GLN A 300 -6.12 0.32 10.46
N LEU A 301 -7.26 0.84 9.99
CA LEU A 301 -8.57 0.65 10.65
C LEU A 301 -8.95 -0.85 10.75
N GLY A 302 -8.72 -1.63 9.69
CA GLY A 302 -8.94 -3.08 9.72
C GLY A 302 -8.13 -3.77 10.82
N LEU A 303 -6.84 -3.45 10.91
CA LEU A 303 -5.91 -4.02 11.89
C LEU A 303 -6.21 -3.64 13.35
N VAL A 304 -6.91 -2.53 13.62
CA VAL A 304 -7.41 -2.18 14.98
C VAL A 304 -8.86 -2.62 15.22
N HIS A 305 -9.47 -3.40 14.32
CA HIS A 305 -10.90 -3.75 14.34
C HIS A 305 -11.81 -2.50 14.42
N GLY A 306 -11.56 -1.48 13.62
CA GLY A 306 -12.38 -0.27 13.45
C GLY A 306 -13.64 -0.53 12.61
N VAL A 307 -14.43 -1.54 12.96
CA VAL A 307 -15.53 -2.08 12.14
C VAL A 307 -16.64 -1.05 11.90
N SER A 308 -17.01 -0.30 12.94
CA SER A 308 -17.99 0.80 12.90
C SER A 308 -17.56 1.96 11.99
N GLU A 309 -16.27 2.23 11.95
CA GLU A 309 -15.63 3.27 11.15
C GLU A 309 -15.53 2.81 9.69
N LEU A 310 -15.12 1.57 9.44
CA LEU A 310 -15.10 0.94 8.12
C LEU A 310 -16.50 0.85 7.50
N GLU A 311 -17.54 0.56 8.28
CA GLU A 311 -18.93 0.56 7.79
C GLU A 311 -19.40 1.96 7.37
N GLN A 312 -19.10 2.99 8.16
CA GLN A 312 -19.39 4.38 7.78
C GLN A 312 -18.64 4.80 6.51
N LEU A 313 -17.38 4.37 6.33
CA LEU A 313 -16.65 4.59 5.08
C LEU A 313 -17.29 3.84 3.91
N TYR A 314 -17.68 2.57 4.09
CA TYR A 314 -18.24 1.75 3.00
C TYR A 314 -19.58 2.26 2.46
N GLN A 315 -20.38 2.90 3.33
CA GLN A 315 -21.66 3.51 3.00
C GLN A 315 -21.52 4.90 2.35
N ALA A 316 -20.45 5.65 2.65
CA ALA A 316 -20.24 7.02 2.18
C ALA A 316 -19.26 7.16 1.00
N GLU A 317 -18.36 6.18 0.81
CA GLU A 317 -17.36 6.19 -0.26
C GLU A 317 -17.97 5.81 -1.61
N THR A 318 -17.53 6.49 -2.67
CA THR A 318 -18.01 6.30 -4.05
C THR A 318 -16.95 5.73 -4.99
N SER A 319 -15.67 5.80 -4.63
CA SER A 319 -14.58 5.16 -5.39
C SER A 319 -14.58 3.64 -5.20
N THR A 320 -14.82 2.88 -6.27
CA THR A 320 -14.69 1.40 -6.27
C THR A 320 -13.31 0.95 -5.76
N ASP A 321 -12.23 1.68 -6.06
CA ASP A 321 -10.88 1.34 -5.59
C ASP A 321 -10.73 1.47 -4.07
N LEU A 322 -11.42 2.42 -3.43
CA LEU A 322 -11.42 2.57 -1.97
C LEU A 322 -12.45 1.66 -1.30
N ARG A 323 -13.62 1.42 -1.91
CA ARG A 323 -14.57 0.40 -1.45
C ARG A 323 -13.94 -1.00 -1.49
N ARG A 324 -13.04 -1.28 -2.44
CA ARG A 324 -12.20 -2.49 -2.48
C ARG A 324 -11.27 -2.61 -1.27
N GLU A 325 -10.52 -1.55 -0.94
CA GLU A 325 -9.64 -1.55 0.24
C GLU A 325 -10.45 -1.69 1.55
N ILE A 326 -11.66 -1.14 1.62
CA ILE A 326 -12.54 -1.31 2.80
C ILE A 326 -13.03 -2.77 2.92
N LEU A 327 -13.34 -3.46 1.83
CA LEU A 327 -13.60 -4.91 1.86
C LEU A 327 -12.36 -5.71 2.30
N GLN A 328 -11.16 -5.28 1.91
CA GLN A 328 -9.93 -5.90 2.40
C GLN A 328 -9.72 -5.63 3.90
N ALA A 329 -10.06 -4.44 4.39
CA ALA A 329 -9.98 -4.10 5.81
C ALA A 329 -11.01 -4.85 6.68
N PHE A 330 -12.22 -5.13 6.17
CA PHE A 330 -13.17 -6.04 6.83
C PHE A 330 -12.62 -7.47 6.91
N PHE A 331 -11.98 -7.98 5.84
CA PHE A 331 -11.30 -9.28 5.88
C PHE A 331 -10.20 -9.31 6.97
N LEU A 332 -9.34 -8.28 7.01
CA LEU A 332 -8.29 -8.14 8.03
C LEU A 332 -8.84 -8.01 9.47
N ALA A 333 -10.02 -7.40 9.64
CA ALA A 333 -10.70 -7.28 10.92
C ALA A 333 -11.40 -8.58 11.39
N GLY A 334 -11.52 -9.59 10.51
CA GLY A 334 -12.26 -10.85 10.76
C GLY A 334 -13.76 -10.80 10.43
N GLU A 335 -14.24 -9.71 9.82
CA GLU A 335 -15.67 -9.39 9.63
C GLU A 335 -16.30 -10.13 8.43
N SER A 336 -16.34 -11.46 8.52
CA SER A 336 -16.94 -12.34 7.51
C SER A 336 -18.37 -11.96 7.15
N GLY A 337 -19.20 -11.54 8.12
CA GLY A 337 -20.57 -11.10 7.90
C GLY A 337 -20.70 -9.90 6.96
N LYS A 338 -19.76 -8.94 7.02
CA LYS A 338 -19.73 -7.78 6.12
C LYS A 338 -19.35 -8.19 4.69
N LEU A 339 -18.46 -9.18 4.54
CA LEU A 339 -18.12 -9.77 3.24
C LEU A 339 -19.31 -10.55 2.65
N VAL A 340 -20.03 -11.33 3.45
CA VAL A 340 -21.27 -12.00 3.03
C VAL A 340 -22.31 -11.00 2.55
N GLN A 341 -22.51 -9.90 3.28
CA GLN A 341 -23.41 -8.81 2.88
C GLN A 341 -22.98 -8.22 1.53
N ALA A 342 -21.72 -7.80 1.38
CA ALA A 342 -21.21 -7.23 0.14
C ALA A 342 -21.36 -8.17 -1.06
N ALA A 343 -20.98 -9.44 -0.92
CA ALA A 343 -21.10 -10.44 -1.99
C ALA A 343 -22.55 -10.69 -2.45
N GLN A 344 -23.53 -10.49 -1.56
CA GLN A 344 -24.96 -10.69 -1.83
C GLN A 344 -25.70 -9.43 -2.29
N SER A 345 -25.32 -8.24 -1.83
CA SER A 345 -26.11 -7.00 -2.03
C SER A 345 -25.43 -5.87 -2.78
N GLU A 346 -24.14 -5.98 -3.12
CA GLU A 346 -23.50 -4.94 -3.94
C GLU A 346 -24.05 -4.87 -5.37
N LYS A 347 -23.92 -3.68 -5.97
CA LYS A 347 -24.32 -3.44 -7.36
C LYS A 347 -23.14 -3.51 -8.34
N ASP A 348 -21.94 -3.29 -7.84
CA ASP A 348 -20.69 -3.36 -8.61
C ASP A 348 -20.17 -4.82 -8.64
N PRO A 349 -20.10 -5.48 -9.80
CA PRO A 349 -19.57 -6.84 -9.92
C PRO A 349 -18.12 -6.97 -9.40
N GLU A 350 -17.31 -5.92 -9.47
CA GLU A 350 -15.94 -5.94 -8.95
C GLU A 350 -15.92 -6.05 -7.43
N LEU A 351 -16.80 -5.31 -6.74
CA LEU A 351 -16.93 -5.38 -5.29
C LEU A 351 -17.52 -6.72 -4.85
N ARG A 352 -18.46 -7.28 -5.63
CA ARG A 352 -18.97 -8.64 -5.40
C ARG A 352 -17.87 -9.69 -5.56
N ARG A 353 -17.06 -9.62 -6.63
CA ARG A 353 -15.94 -10.55 -6.88
C ARG A 353 -14.91 -10.49 -5.74
N VAL A 354 -14.54 -9.29 -5.29
CA VAL A 354 -13.62 -9.09 -4.14
C VAL A 354 -14.18 -9.70 -2.86
N ALA A 355 -15.46 -9.49 -2.57
CA ALA A 355 -16.10 -10.07 -1.38
C ALA A 355 -16.15 -11.61 -1.44
N ILE A 356 -16.48 -12.20 -2.60
CA ILE A 356 -16.47 -13.65 -2.85
C ILE A 356 -15.05 -14.22 -2.65
N ARG A 357 -14.03 -13.59 -3.24
CA ARG A 357 -12.61 -13.97 -3.11
C ARG A 357 -12.18 -13.99 -1.64
N ASN A 358 -12.52 -12.94 -0.88
CA ASN A 358 -12.15 -12.83 0.52
C ASN A 358 -12.91 -13.83 1.41
N LEU A 359 -14.15 -14.21 1.08
CA LEU A 359 -14.83 -15.36 1.70
C LEU A 359 -14.15 -16.69 1.38
N GLY A 360 -13.52 -16.80 0.20
CA GLY A 360 -12.68 -17.94 -0.19
C GLY A 360 -11.42 -18.12 0.66
N LEU A 361 -10.92 -17.04 1.25
CA LEU A 361 -9.78 -17.05 2.19
C LEU A 361 -10.21 -17.24 3.66
N ILE A 362 -11.51 -17.31 3.94
CA ILE A 362 -12.06 -17.57 5.28
C ILE A 362 -12.53 -19.02 5.33
N HIS A 363 -11.76 -19.86 6.03
CA HIS A 363 -12.13 -21.25 6.31
C HIS A 363 -13.18 -21.32 7.43
N SER A 364 -14.46 -21.20 7.10
CA SER A 364 -15.57 -21.42 8.04
C SER A 364 -16.81 -21.99 7.36
N ASP A 365 -17.66 -22.66 8.14
CA ASP A 365 -18.93 -23.20 7.64
C ASP A 365 -19.85 -22.11 7.08
N ASP A 366 -19.80 -20.89 7.65
CA ASP A 366 -20.71 -19.81 7.28
C ASP A 366 -20.26 -19.06 6.03
N SER A 367 -18.95 -18.95 5.77
CA SER A 367 -18.46 -18.50 4.45
C SER A 367 -18.82 -19.53 3.37
N GLY A 368 -18.69 -20.84 3.67
CA GLY A 368 -19.14 -21.92 2.78
C GLY A 368 -20.64 -21.85 2.46
N LYS A 369 -21.52 -21.75 3.46
CA LYS A 369 -22.97 -21.58 3.27
C LYS A 369 -23.30 -20.32 2.47
N ALA A 370 -22.60 -19.21 2.71
CA ALA A 370 -22.78 -17.98 1.97
C ALA A 370 -22.41 -18.13 0.49
N LEU A 371 -21.26 -18.74 0.18
CA LEU A 371 -20.85 -19.06 -1.19
C LEU A 371 -21.88 -19.95 -1.90
N GLN A 372 -22.49 -20.91 -1.20
CA GLN A 372 -23.55 -21.76 -1.76
C GLN A 372 -24.80 -20.94 -2.12
N ALA A 373 -25.23 -20.06 -1.21
CA ALA A 373 -26.38 -19.18 -1.42
C ALA A 373 -26.14 -18.14 -2.54
N ILE A 374 -24.89 -17.71 -2.73
CA ILE A 374 -24.48 -16.84 -3.85
C ILE A 374 -24.55 -17.64 -5.16
N TYR A 375 -23.88 -18.79 -5.29
CA TYR A 375 -23.85 -19.58 -6.52
C TYR A 375 -25.25 -19.97 -7.03
N ALA A 376 -26.15 -20.30 -6.11
CA ALA A 376 -27.52 -20.71 -6.42
C ALA A 376 -28.42 -19.56 -6.91
N ARG A 377 -28.03 -18.29 -6.67
CA ARG A 377 -28.75 -17.09 -7.10
C ARG A 377 -28.07 -16.35 -8.24
N GLU A 378 -26.80 -16.63 -8.47
CA GLU A 378 -25.98 -15.92 -9.44
C GLU A 378 -26.36 -16.24 -10.89
N THR A 379 -26.38 -15.19 -11.73
CA THR A 379 -26.56 -15.30 -13.19
C THR A 379 -25.30 -14.89 -13.95
N ASP A 380 -24.40 -14.12 -13.35
CA ASP A 380 -23.10 -13.79 -13.92
C ASP A 380 -22.13 -14.98 -13.86
N ARG A 381 -21.70 -15.47 -15.03
CA ARG A 381 -20.74 -16.58 -15.14
C ARG A 381 -19.38 -16.26 -14.50
N SER A 382 -18.90 -15.02 -14.57
CA SER A 382 -17.64 -14.60 -13.93
C SER A 382 -17.72 -14.71 -12.41
N LEU A 383 -18.85 -14.32 -11.81
CA LEU A 383 -19.06 -14.40 -10.37
C LEU A 383 -19.33 -15.85 -9.90
N LYS A 384 -20.00 -16.67 -10.72
CA LYS A 384 -20.04 -18.13 -10.50
C LYS A 384 -18.64 -18.75 -10.51
N GLU A 385 -17.80 -18.38 -11.47
CA GLU A 385 -16.42 -18.88 -11.54
C GLU A 385 -15.58 -18.42 -10.35
N GLU A 386 -15.76 -17.18 -9.86
CA GLU A 386 -15.09 -16.74 -8.62
C GLU A 386 -15.58 -17.52 -7.38
N VAL A 387 -16.84 -17.94 -7.31
CA VAL A 387 -17.27 -18.85 -6.22
C VAL A 387 -16.59 -20.22 -6.32
N LEU A 388 -16.32 -20.73 -7.54
CA LEU A 388 -15.50 -21.93 -7.71
C LEU A 388 -14.04 -21.69 -7.27
N ASN A 389 -13.48 -20.50 -7.56
CA ASN A 389 -12.16 -20.09 -7.06
C ASN A 389 -12.16 -20.07 -5.51
N ALA A 390 -13.17 -19.46 -4.90
CA ALA A 390 -13.30 -19.33 -3.46
C ALA A 390 -13.38 -20.69 -2.74
N TYR A 391 -14.20 -21.64 -3.21
CA TYR A 391 -14.23 -22.98 -2.61
C TYR A 391 -12.94 -23.77 -2.76
N PHE A 392 -12.21 -23.58 -3.87
CA PHE A 392 -10.90 -24.18 -4.05
C PHE A 392 -9.89 -23.62 -3.04
N LEU A 393 -9.87 -22.29 -2.84
CA LEU A 393 -9.05 -21.65 -1.80
C LEU A 393 -9.41 -22.11 -0.38
N GLN A 394 -10.70 -22.37 -0.09
CA GLN A 394 -11.13 -22.93 1.19
C GLN A 394 -10.70 -24.39 1.44
N GLY A 395 -10.29 -25.13 0.40
CA GLY A 395 -10.13 -26.59 0.46
C GLY A 395 -11.47 -27.36 0.44
N ASN A 396 -12.58 -26.69 0.11
CA ASN A 396 -13.94 -27.23 0.25
C ASN A 396 -14.37 -28.10 -0.96
N ALA A 397 -13.77 -29.28 -1.06
CA ALA A 397 -14.06 -30.23 -2.14
C ALA A 397 -15.53 -30.69 -2.16
N ALA A 398 -16.16 -30.84 -0.99
CA ALA A 398 -17.56 -31.28 -0.88
C ALA A 398 -18.53 -30.31 -1.58
N ALA A 399 -18.33 -29.00 -1.41
CA ALA A 399 -19.14 -27.99 -2.10
C ALA A 399 -18.91 -27.98 -3.62
N LEU A 400 -17.65 -28.12 -4.06
CA LEU A 400 -17.32 -28.21 -5.50
C LEU A 400 -17.92 -29.46 -6.17
N VAL A 401 -17.90 -30.62 -5.51
CA VAL A 401 -18.59 -31.84 -5.97
C VAL A 401 -20.12 -31.61 -6.02
N GLY A 402 -20.68 -30.97 -5.00
CA GLY A 402 -22.10 -30.59 -4.96
C GLY A 402 -22.52 -29.70 -6.12
N ILE A 403 -21.67 -28.75 -6.52
CA ILE A 403 -21.88 -27.92 -7.71
C ILE A 403 -21.69 -28.72 -9.00
N ALA A 404 -20.58 -29.43 -9.18
CA ALA A 404 -20.26 -30.14 -10.42
C ALA A 404 -21.28 -31.23 -10.78
N ARG A 405 -21.95 -31.83 -9.78
CA ARG A 405 -23.09 -32.73 -9.99
C ARG A 405 -24.34 -32.05 -10.55
N ASN A 406 -24.58 -30.77 -10.24
CA ASN A 406 -25.83 -30.05 -10.53
C ASN A 406 -25.73 -28.94 -11.59
N GLU A 407 -24.55 -28.40 -11.86
CA GLU A 407 -24.35 -27.33 -12.84
C GLU A 407 -24.58 -27.84 -14.29
N LYS A 408 -25.22 -27.00 -15.08
CA LYS A 408 -25.69 -27.24 -16.46
C LYS A 408 -24.80 -26.54 -17.48
N ASP A 409 -24.11 -25.46 -17.11
CA ASP A 409 -23.05 -24.86 -17.91
C ASP A 409 -21.85 -25.84 -17.96
N PRO A 410 -21.46 -26.34 -19.16
CA PRO A 410 -20.41 -27.35 -19.29
C PRO A 410 -19.02 -26.80 -18.96
N GLU A 411 -18.76 -25.51 -19.16
CA GLU A 411 -17.47 -24.89 -18.87
C GLU A 411 -17.33 -24.59 -17.38
N LEU A 412 -18.38 -24.10 -16.69
CA LEU A 412 -18.35 -23.99 -15.22
C LEU A 412 -18.18 -25.36 -14.54
N LYS A 413 -18.84 -26.40 -15.07
CA LYS A 413 -18.67 -27.78 -14.60
C LYS A 413 -17.24 -28.29 -14.80
N LYS A 414 -16.64 -28.02 -15.96
CA LYS A 414 -15.24 -28.31 -16.29
C LYS A 414 -14.27 -27.54 -15.40
N THR A 415 -14.53 -26.27 -15.09
CA THR A 415 -13.74 -25.49 -14.10
C THR A 415 -13.83 -26.12 -12.71
N ALA A 416 -15.01 -26.57 -12.25
CA ALA A 416 -15.16 -27.27 -10.98
C ALA A 416 -14.38 -28.60 -10.94
N VAL A 417 -14.46 -29.41 -12.00
CA VAL A 417 -13.71 -30.67 -12.14
C VAL A 417 -12.19 -30.44 -12.18
N SER A 418 -11.73 -29.40 -12.90
CA SER A 418 -10.32 -29.00 -12.99
C SER A 418 -9.76 -28.53 -11.64
N LYS A 419 -10.59 -27.89 -10.81
CA LYS A 419 -10.20 -27.54 -9.43
C LYS A 419 -10.11 -28.77 -8.54
N LEU A 420 -11.10 -29.66 -8.60
CA LEU A 420 -11.14 -30.88 -7.80
C LEU A 420 -9.91 -31.79 -8.02
N SER A 421 -9.41 -31.93 -9.26
CA SER A 421 -8.21 -32.74 -9.53
C SER A 421 -6.93 -32.19 -8.89
N LEU A 422 -6.87 -30.89 -8.57
CA LEU A 422 -5.77 -30.22 -7.88
C LEU A 422 -5.89 -30.24 -6.34
N MET A 423 -7.04 -30.64 -5.78
CA MET A 423 -7.29 -30.62 -4.34
C MET A 423 -6.80 -31.88 -3.60
N HIS A 424 -6.58 -32.98 -4.33
CA HIS A 424 -6.09 -34.26 -3.80
C HIS A 424 -6.87 -34.84 -2.59
N SER A 425 -8.12 -34.40 -2.36
CA SER A 425 -8.97 -34.94 -1.31
C SER A 425 -9.68 -36.21 -1.74
N LYS A 426 -10.14 -37.02 -0.77
CA LYS A 426 -10.91 -38.23 -1.06
C LYS A 426 -12.20 -37.92 -1.82
N GLU A 427 -12.94 -36.90 -1.39
CA GLU A 427 -14.24 -36.51 -1.97
C GLU A 427 -14.09 -36.09 -3.43
N ALA A 428 -12.98 -35.42 -3.76
CA ALA A 428 -12.62 -35.08 -5.13
C ALA A 428 -12.27 -36.34 -5.94
N THR A 429 -11.43 -37.24 -5.40
CA THR A 429 -11.05 -38.50 -6.06
C THR A 429 -12.25 -39.40 -6.32
N ASP A 430 -13.11 -39.63 -5.33
CA ASP A 430 -14.32 -40.46 -5.45
C ASP A 430 -15.27 -39.91 -6.52
N TYR A 431 -15.41 -38.58 -6.64
CA TYR A 431 -16.21 -37.94 -7.69
C TYR A 431 -15.56 -37.99 -9.07
N LEU A 432 -14.24 -37.84 -9.18
CA LEU A 432 -13.53 -38.00 -10.45
C LEU A 432 -13.64 -39.44 -10.97
N MET A 433 -13.61 -40.44 -10.08
CA MET A 433 -13.89 -41.83 -10.44
C MET A 433 -15.36 -42.05 -10.85
N GLU A 434 -16.33 -41.37 -10.21
CA GLU A 434 -17.74 -41.38 -10.62
C GLU A 434 -17.95 -40.83 -12.05
N LEU A 435 -17.12 -39.87 -12.49
CA LEU A 435 -17.16 -39.32 -13.84
C LEU A 435 -16.51 -40.20 -14.90
N LEU A 436 -15.54 -41.04 -14.54
CA LEU A 436 -14.87 -41.98 -15.45
C LEU A 436 -15.64 -43.31 -15.65
N GLN A 437 -16.74 -43.50 -14.91
CA GLN A 437 -17.58 -44.71 -14.94
C GLN A 437 -18.93 -44.49 -15.64
N LYS A 438 -19.06 -43.42 -16.45
CA LYS A 438 -20.28 -43.01 -17.17
C LYS A 438 -20.00 -42.78 -18.64
#